data_AF-K6BW23-F1
#
_entry.id   AF-K6BW23-F1
#
_cell.length_a   1.000
_cell.length_b   1.000
_cell.length_c   1.000
_cell.angle_alpha   90.00
_cell.angle_beta   90.00
_cell.angle_gamma   90.00
#
_symmetry.space_group_name_H-M   'P 1'
#
loop_
_entity.id
_entity.type
_entity.pdbx_description
1 polymer ?
#
loop_
_entity_poly.entity_id
_entity_poly.type
_entity_poly.pdbx_seq_one_letter_code
_entity_poly.pdbx_strand_id
1 'polypeptide(L)'
;MKMAVFDFALRKKGVYGVLHIIILLLSLFLVISISIDTFKNIPFYTQTSYKKIQLWICLFFLFDFVLEFFLSKDKLRYLRTHFIFLLVAIPYQNIIEYYHIITSPELSYFLRFVPLVRGGYALAIVVGWLSYNKASGLFVSYLTMLLATVYFSSLIFFVLEHKVNPLVANYGDALWWAFMDVTTVGSNISAITVTGRVLSVVLAALGMMMFPIFTVYVTSLVQKSNEEKKRFYENIQAPSPQPEVKDK
;
A
#
# COMPACT_ATOMS: atom_id res chain seq x y z
N MET A 1 21.75 3.40 11.13
CA MET A 1 20.30 3.18 10.90
C MET A 1 19.95 2.50 9.56
N LYS A 2 20.85 2.40 8.57
CA LYS A 2 20.60 1.71 7.27
C LYS A 2 20.70 0.18 7.27
N MET A 3 21.25 -0.45 8.32
CA MET A 3 21.47 -1.90 8.38
C MET A 3 20.35 -2.71 9.02
N ALA A 4 19.53 -2.11 9.89
CA ALA A 4 18.56 -2.88 10.67
C ALA A 4 17.36 -3.40 9.85
N VAL A 5 16.99 -2.70 8.78
CA VAL A 5 15.90 -3.14 7.88
C VAL A 5 16.37 -4.27 6.96
N PHE A 6 17.63 -4.22 6.53
CA PHE A 6 18.23 -5.19 5.61
C PHE A 6 18.55 -6.51 6.30
N ASP A 7 19.16 -6.47 7.49
CA ASP A 7 19.44 -7.66 8.31
C ASP A 7 18.15 -8.35 8.79
N PHE A 8 17.08 -7.58 8.99
CA PHE A 8 15.81 -8.10 9.47
C PHE A 8 15.00 -8.82 8.39
N ALA A 9 15.08 -8.37 7.13
CA ALA A 9 14.42 -9.04 6.00
C ALA A 9 15.03 -10.43 5.69
N LEU A 10 16.34 -10.59 5.91
CA LEU A 10 17.07 -11.82 5.56
C LEU A 10 16.89 -12.95 6.58
N ARG A 11 16.62 -12.64 7.85
CA ARG A 11 16.82 -13.60 8.95
C ARG A 11 15.73 -14.68 9.12
N LYS A 12 14.61 -14.61 8.40
CA LYS A 12 13.53 -15.64 8.49
C LYS A 12 12.93 -16.12 7.15
N LYS A 13 13.28 -15.53 6.00
CA LYS A 13 12.66 -15.83 4.69
C LYS A 13 13.61 -15.99 3.49
N GLY A 14 14.94 -15.98 3.66
CA GLY A 14 15.89 -16.28 2.58
C GLY A 14 15.68 -15.45 1.30
N VAL A 15 15.86 -16.08 0.13
CA VAL A 15 15.76 -15.46 -1.21
C VAL A 15 14.41 -14.76 -1.46
N TYR A 16 13.31 -15.25 -0.87
CA TYR A 16 11.98 -14.66 -1.02
C TYR A 16 11.85 -13.27 -0.39
N GLY A 17 12.57 -13.03 0.71
CA GLY A 17 12.57 -11.70 1.33
C GLY A 17 13.19 -10.65 0.41
N VAL A 18 14.27 -11.04 -0.30
CA VAL A 18 14.95 -10.18 -1.26
C VAL A 18 14.07 -9.95 -2.50
N LEU A 19 13.42 -10.99 -3.01
CA LEU A 19 12.52 -10.91 -4.17
C LEU A 19 11.36 -9.93 -3.92
N HIS A 20 10.70 -10.03 -2.76
CA HIS A 20 9.65 -9.10 -2.36
C HIS A 20 10.12 -7.65 -2.21
N ILE A 21 11.34 -7.42 -1.70
CA ILE A 21 11.92 -6.07 -1.61
C ILE A 21 12.16 -5.49 -3.00
N ILE A 22 12.67 -6.30 -3.94
CA ILE A 22 12.87 -5.86 -5.33
C ILE A 22 11.52 -5.49 -5.96
N ILE A 23 10.50 -6.32 -5.75
CA ILE A 23 9.13 -6.05 -6.22
C ILE A 23 8.60 -4.73 -5.67
N LEU A 24 8.81 -4.46 -4.38
CA LEU A 24 8.42 -3.20 -3.77
C LEU A 24 9.13 -2.01 -4.42
N LEU A 25 10.45 -2.10 -4.64
CA LEU A 25 11.22 -1.02 -5.25
C LEU A 25 10.76 -0.75 -6.69
N LEU A 26 10.51 -1.81 -7.47
CA LEU A 26 9.97 -1.70 -8.84
C LEU A 26 8.56 -1.10 -8.84
N SER A 27 7.74 -1.45 -7.86
CA SER A 27 6.39 -0.92 -7.68
C SER A 27 6.39 0.56 -7.32
N LEU A 28 7.24 0.94 -6.37
CA LEU A 28 7.42 2.32 -5.96
C LEU A 28 7.95 3.15 -7.12
N PHE A 29 8.90 2.62 -7.88
CA PHE A 29 9.38 3.24 -9.12
C PHE A 29 8.25 3.46 -10.14
N LEU A 30 7.37 2.47 -10.35
CA LEU A 30 6.20 2.61 -11.23
C LEU A 30 5.26 3.71 -10.74
N VAL A 31 4.90 3.70 -9.45
CA VAL A 31 4.01 4.69 -8.85
C VAL A 31 4.59 6.10 -8.99
N ILE A 32 5.86 6.28 -8.65
CA ILE A 32 6.55 7.58 -8.81
C ILE A 32 6.58 8.01 -10.27
N SER A 33 6.86 7.10 -11.20
CA SER A 33 6.91 7.41 -12.63
C SER A 33 5.55 7.86 -13.16
N ILE A 34 4.46 7.15 -12.79
CA ILE A 34 3.08 7.52 -13.15
C ILE A 34 2.69 8.85 -12.52
N SER A 35 3.13 9.07 -11.27
CA SER A 35 2.93 10.35 -10.59
C SER A 35 3.55 11.48 -11.39
N ILE A 36 4.83 11.37 -11.76
CA ILE A 36 5.56 12.42 -12.49
C ILE A 36 4.91 12.69 -13.85
N ASP A 37 4.51 11.65 -14.57
CA ASP A 37 3.76 11.75 -15.84
C ASP A 37 2.46 12.56 -15.64
N THR A 38 1.68 12.17 -14.63
CA THR A 38 0.42 12.84 -14.27
C THR A 38 0.65 14.28 -13.81
N PHE A 39 1.69 14.54 -13.01
CA PHE A 39 2.00 15.85 -12.42
C PHE A 39 2.52 16.87 -13.43
N LYS A 40 3.35 16.43 -14.38
CA LYS A 40 3.96 17.33 -15.37
C LYS A 40 3.12 17.46 -16.64
N ASN A 41 2.00 16.74 -16.74
CA ASN A 41 1.13 16.69 -17.92
C ASN A 41 1.93 16.42 -19.21
N ILE A 42 3.02 15.68 -19.07
CA ILE A 42 3.89 15.26 -20.17
C ILE A 42 3.36 13.94 -20.70
N PRO A 43 3.39 13.67 -22.01
CA PRO A 43 2.97 12.39 -22.56
C PRO A 43 4.05 11.30 -22.36
N PHE A 44 4.59 11.16 -21.14
CA PHE A 44 5.65 10.20 -20.81
C PHE A 44 5.14 8.74 -20.86
N TYR A 45 3.87 8.50 -20.54
CA TYR A 45 3.18 7.22 -20.76
C TYR A 45 3.18 6.74 -22.22
N THR A 46 3.23 7.66 -23.18
CA THR A 46 3.31 7.32 -24.60
C THR A 46 4.74 7.09 -25.09
N GLN A 47 5.76 7.43 -24.28
CA GLN A 47 7.14 7.22 -24.67
C GLN A 47 7.49 5.73 -24.70
N THR A 48 8.10 5.31 -25.81
CA THR A 48 8.55 3.93 -26.03
C THR A 48 9.45 3.42 -24.91
N SER A 49 10.27 4.29 -24.32
CA SER A 49 11.16 3.94 -23.20
C SER A 49 10.38 3.52 -21.95
N TYR A 50 9.31 4.22 -21.59
CA TYR A 50 8.47 3.87 -20.45
C TYR A 50 7.77 2.53 -20.66
N LYS A 51 7.19 2.32 -21.85
CA LYS A 51 6.52 1.06 -22.19
C LYS A 51 7.46 -0.15 -22.16
N LYS A 52 8.74 0.03 -22.55
CA LYS A 52 9.78 -1.01 -22.42
C LYS A 52 10.08 -1.32 -20.95
N ILE A 53 10.25 -0.31 -20.10
CA ILE A 53 10.48 -0.50 -18.66
C ILE A 53 9.29 -1.21 -18.01
N GLN A 54 8.07 -0.77 -18.34
CA GLN A 54 6.84 -1.38 -17.85
C GLN A 54 6.75 -2.87 -18.23
N LEU A 55 7.11 -3.23 -19.47
CA LEU A 55 7.19 -4.63 -19.92
C LEU A 55 8.15 -5.45 -19.07
N TRP A 56 9.38 -4.98 -18.88
CA TRP A 56 10.38 -5.68 -18.05
C TRP A 56 9.89 -5.90 -16.63
N ILE A 57 9.24 -4.89 -16.06
CA ILE A 57 8.65 -4.99 -14.73
C ILE A 57 7.53 -6.04 -14.73
N CYS A 58 6.59 -6.00 -15.70
CA CYS A 58 5.55 -7.04 -15.84
C CYS A 58 6.13 -8.46 -15.90
N LEU A 59 7.18 -8.66 -16.70
CA LEU A 59 7.85 -9.96 -16.83
C LEU A 59 8.45 -10.41 -15.51
N PHE A 60 9.04 -9.49 -14.74
CA PHE A 60 9.57 -9.80 -13.41
C PHE A 60 8.47 -10.21 -12.43
N PHE A 61 7.33 -9.50 -12.42
CA PHE A 61 6.16 -9.86 -11.62
C PHE A 61 5.56 -11.22 -11.99
N LEU A 62 5.47 -11.52 -13.29
CA LEU A 62 5.02 -12.82 -13.76
C LEU A 62 6.00 -13.92 -13.36
N PHE A 63 7.31 -13.67 -13.47
CA PHE A 63 8.34 -14.61 -13.04
C PHE A 63 8.23 -14.93 -11.54
N ASP A 64 8.07 -13.90 -10.70
CA ASP A 64 7.85 -14.06 -9.26
C ASP A 64 6.60 -14.90 -8.97
N PHE A 65 5.46 -14.56 -9.60
CA PHE A 65 4.22 -15.33 -9.44
C PHE A 65 4.41 -16.80 -9.82
N VAL A 66 5.08 -17.07 -10.94
CA VAL A 66 5.32 -18.42 -11.44
C VAL A 66 6.25 -19.18 -10.50
N LEU A 67 7.32 -18.55 -10.01
CA LEU A 67 8.24 -19.13 -9.03
C LEU A 67 7.47 -19.54 -7.76
N GLU A 68 6.73 -18.61 -7.16
CA GLU A 68 5.95 -18.91 -5.95
C GLU A 68 4.86 -19.95 -6.19
N PHE A 69 4.22 -19.94 -7.37
CA PHE A 69 3.24 -20.96 -7.75
C PHE A 69 3.87 -22.36 -7.78
N PHE A 70 5.05 -22.52 -8.38
CA PHE A 70 5.75 -23.81 -8.44
C PHE A 70 6.25 -24.30 -7.07
N LEU A 71 6.63 -23.37 -6.19
CA LEU A 71 7.14 -23.71 -4.86
C LEU A 71 6.02 -23.84 -3.81
N SER A 72 4.79 -23.44 -4.13
CA SER A 72 3.63 -23.61 -3.27
C SER A 72 3.24 -25.08 -3.12
N LYS A 73 2.95 -25.51 -1.88
CA LYS A 73 2.49 -26.88 -1.58
C LYS A 73 1.09 -27.18 -2.13
N ASP A 74 0.24 -26.15 -2.21
CA ASP A 74 -1.16 -26.24 -2.65
C ASP A 74 -1.40 -25.18 -3.76
N LYS A 75 -1.20 -25.63 -5.00
CA LYS A 75 -1.23 -24.79 -6.21
C LYS A 75 -2.57 -24.09 -6.42
N LEU A 76 -3.67 -24.79 -6.14
CA LEU A 76 -5.02 -24.27 -6.36
C LEU A 76 -5.35 -23.18 -5.34
N ARG A 77 -4.98 -23.40 -4.08
CA ARG A 77 -5.11 -22.38 -3.03
C ARG A 77 -4.27 -21.15 -3.33
N TYR A 78 -3.03 -21.35 -3.77
CA TYR A 78 -2.14 -20.23 -4.13
C TYR A 78 -2.74 -19.40 -5.27
N LEU A 79 -3.20 -20.04 -6.35
CA LEU A 79 -3.84 -19.38 -7.48
C LEU A 79 -5.07 -18.57 -7.06
N ARG A 80 -5.94 -19.14 -6.21
CA ARG A 80 -7.17 -18.46 -5.76
C ARG A 80 -6.86 -17.20 -4.94
N THR A 81 -5.84 -17.23 -4.08
CA THR A 81 -5.47 -16.09 -3.24
C THR A 81 -4.75 -15.00 -4.02
N HIS A 82 -3.96 -15.35 -5.04
CA HIS A 82 -3.13 -14.43 -5.83
C HIS A 82 -3.69 -14.16 -7.24
N PHE A 83 -4.96 -14.50 -7.49
CA PHE A 83 -5.58 -14.37 -8.82
C PHE A 83 -5.57 -12.93 -9.34
N ILE A 84 -5.87 -11.96 -8.46
CA ILE A 84 -5.85 -10.53 -8.80
C ILE A 84 -4.43 -10.08 -9.20
N PHE A 85 -3.41 -10.59 -8.51
CA PHE A 85 -2.02 -10.28 -8.84
C PHE A 85 -1.61 -10.83 -10.19
N LEU A 86 -2.00 -12.08 -10.52
CA LEU A 86 -1.78 -12.66 -11.83
C LEU A 86 -2.39 -11.79 -12.93
N LEU A 87 -3.64 -11.36 -12.77
CA LEU A 87 -4.30 -10.48 -13.73
C LEU A 87 -3.53 -9.18 -13.92
N VAL A 88 -3.07 -8.57 -12.83
CA VAL A 88 -2.41 -7.26 -12.86
C VAL A 88 -0.95 -7.35 -13.30
N ALA A 89 -0.31 -8.51 -13.20
CA ALA A 89 1.05 -8.77 -13.68
C ALA A 89 1.16 -8.81 -15.22
N ILE A 90 0.06 -9.07 -15.92
CA ILE A 90 0.03 -9.19 -17.38
C ILE A 90 0.34 -7.83 -18.07
N PRO A 91 1.23 -7.79 -19.07
CA PRO A 91 1.59 -6.58 -19.81
C PRO A 91 0.55 -6.22 -20.90
N TYR A 92 -0.71 -5.97 -20.52
CA TYR A 92 -1.81 -5.73 -21.48
C TYR A 92 -1.49 -4.65 -22.51
N GLN A 93 -0.93 -3.52 -22.07
CA GLN A 93 -0.64 -2.38 -22.93
C GLN A 93 0.40 -2.73 -24.01
N ASN A 94 1.43 -3.50 -23.66
CA ASN A 94 2.43 -3.95 -24.63
C ASN A 94 1.84 -4.99 -25.60
N ILE A 95 0.97 -5.88 -25.12
CA ILE A 95 0.30 -6.89 -25.96
C ILE A 95 -0.60 -6.18 -27.00
N ILE A 96 -1.42 -5.22 -26.56
CA ILE A 96 -2.33 -4.47 -27.44
C ILE A 96 -1.56 -3.70 -28.50
N GLU A 97 -0.46 -3.06 -28.12
CA GLU A 97 0.39 -2.32 -29.06
C GLU A 97 1.11 -3.25 -30.04
N TYR A 98 1.64 -4.38 -29.57
CA TYR A 98 2.35 -5.34 -30.41
C TYR A 98 1.45 -6.02 -31.44
N TYR A 99 0.22 -6.39 -31.05
CA TYR A 99 -0.74 -7.03 -31.93
C TYR A 99 -1.68 -6.04 -32.64
N HIS A 100 -1.47 -4.73 -32.46
CA HIS A 100 -2.33 -3.66 -33.01
C HIS A 100 -3.84 -3.89 -32.75
N ILE A 101 -4.18 -4.38 -31.55
CA ILE A 101 -5.56 -4.69 -31.19
C ILE A 101 -6.33 -3.37 -31.07
N ILE A 102 -7.40 -3.22 -31.84
CA ILE A 102 -8.28 -2.06 -31.77
C ILE A 102 -9.11 -2.15 -30.48
N THR A 103 -8.73 -1.39 -29.46
CA THR A 103 -9.48 -1.28 -28.21
C THR A 103 -10.34 -0.03 -28.20
N SER A 104 -11.52 -0.10 -27.57
CA SER A 104 -12.33 1.09 -27.34
C SER A 104 -11.57 2.15 -26.51
N PRO A 105 -11.86 3.45 -26.67
CA PRO A 105 -11.20 4.52 -25.90
C PRO A 105 -11.32 4.33 -24.39
N GLU A 106 -12.45 3.79 -23.93
CA GLU A 106 -12.73 3.52 -22.52
C GLU A 106 -11.83 2.41 -21.99
N LEU A 107 -11.71 1.29 -22.72
CA LEU A 107 -10.87 0.16 -22.31
C LEU A 107 -9.39 0.54 -22.30
N SER A 108 -8.93 1.27 -23.32
CA SER A 108 -7.55 1.79 -23.38
C SER A 108 -7.24 2.67 -22.18
N TYR A 109 -8.21 3.48 -21.75
CA TYR A 109 -8.10 4.32 -20.58
C TYR A 109 -8.08 3.52 -19.26
N PHE A 110 -8.93 2.49 -19.11
CA PHE A 110 -8.89 1.59 -17.94
C PHE A 110 -7.54 0.87 -17.80
N LEU A 111 -6.94 0.46 -18.91
CA LEU A 111 -5.65 -0.23 -18.90
C LEU A 111 -4.49 0.65 -18.43
N ARG A 112 -4.64 1.98 -18.45
CA ARG A 112 -3.67 2.93 -17.86
C ARG A 112 -3.56 2.78 -16.35
N PHE A 113 -4.59 2.24 -15.69
CA PHE A 113 -4.60 2.05 -14.24
C PHE A 113 -4.05 0.69 -13.79
N VAL A 114 -3.85 -0.27 -14.69
CA VAL A 114 -3.28 -1.59 -14.32
C VAL A 114 -1.94 -1.45 -13.58
N PRO A 115 -1.00 -0.59 -14.03
CA PRO A 115 0.24 -0.35 -13.28
C PRO A 115 0.03 0.20 -11.86
N LEU A 116 -1.02 1.00 -11.64
CA LEU A 116 -1.36 1.54 -10.32
C LEU A 116 -1.89 0.45 -9.40
N VAL A 117 -2.79 -0.39 -9.90
CA VAL A 117 -3.30 -1.56 -9.15
C VAL A 117 -2.13 -2.47 -8.77
N ARG A 118 -1.12 -2.61 -9.64
CA ARG A 118 0.10 -3.38 -9.37
C ARG A 118 0.89 -2.78 -8.22
N GLY A 119 1.12 -1.47 -8.27
CA GLY A 119 1.79 -0.73 -7.21
C GLY A 119 1.08 -0.86 -5.86
N GLY A 120 -0.25 -0.77 -5.87
CA GLY A 120 -1.09 -0.96 -4.68
C GLY A 120 -1.00 -2.39 -4.11
N TYR A 121 -1.01 -3.41 -4.97
CA TYR A 121 -0.87 -4.81 -4.54
C TYR A 121 0.50 -5.07 -3.88
N ALA A 122 1.58 -4.59 -4.49
CA ALA A 122 2.92 -4.74 -3.91
C ALA A 122 3.05 -4.02 -2.56
N LEU A 123 2.39 -2.87 -2.41
CA LEU A 123 2.34 -2.16 -1.14
C LEU A 123 1.54 -2.95 -0.09
N ALA A 124 0.43 -3.57 -0.47
CA ALA A 124 -0.37 -4.42 0.42
C ALA A 124 0.43 -5.62 0.97
N ILE A 125 1.26 -6.25 0.13
CA ILE A 125 2.17 -7.34 0.57
C ILE A 125 3.13 -6.83 1.67
N VAL A 126 3.72 -5.65 1.47
CA VAL A 126 4.67 -5.06 2.42
C VAL A 126 4.00 -4.66 3.72
N VAL A 127 2.80 -4.07 3.64
CA VAL A 127 2.00 -3.78 4.82
C VAL A 127 1.72 -5.06 5.59
N GLY A 128 1.31 -6.15 4.92
CA GLY A 128 1.10 -7.45 5.56
C GLY A 128 2.36 -8.00 6.24
N TRP A 129 3.54 -7.79 5.64
CA TRP A 129 4.82 -8.16 6.25
C TRP A 129 5.17 -7.29 7.48
N LEU A 130 4.96 -5.98 7.41
CA LEU A 130 5.20 -5.05 8.52
C LEU A 130 4.24 -5.31 9.69
N SER A 131 2.98 -5.64 9.44
CA SER A 131 1.98 -5.98 10.46
C SER A 131 2.34 -7.26 11.22
N TYR A 132 2.99 -8.24 10.58
CA TYR A 132 3.25 -9.55 11.17
C TYR A 132 4.21 -9.51 12.36
N ASN A 133 5.10 -8.50 12.46
CA ASN A 133 6.28 -8.62 13.32
C ASN A 133 6.28 -7.75 14.59
N LYS A 134 5.23 -6.99 14.92
CA LYS A 134 5.05 -6.31 16.23
C LYS A 134 3.62 -5.78 16.40
N ALA A 135 3.03 -5.88 17.59
CA ALA A 135 1.74 -5.27 17.92
C ALA A 135 1.76 -3.72 17.85
N SER A 136 2.93 -3.08 17.95
CA SER A 136 3.11 -1.65 17.59
C SER A 136 3.07 -1.38 16.08
N GLY A 137 3.16 -2.44 15.27
CA GLY A 137 3.10 -2.42 13.81
C GLY A 137 1.68 -2.37 13.26
N LEU A 138 0.64 -2.73 14.05
CA LEU A 138 -0.75 -2.65 13.59
C LEU A 138 -1.15 -1.20 13.29
N PHE A 139 -0.86 -0.27 14.19
CA PHE A 139 -1.12 1.15 13.96
C PHE A 139 -0.34 1.70 12.77
N VAL A 140 0.98 1.42 12.70
CA VAL A 140 1.84 1.86 11.59
C VAL A 140 1.36 1.27 10.26
N SER A 141 0.96 0.00 10.25
CA SER A 141 0.46 -0.68 9.06
C SER A 141 -0.88 -0.14 8.59
N TYR A 142 -1.79 0.14 9.53
CA TYR A 142 -3.08 0.75 9.25
C TYR A 142 -2.90 2.18 8.71
N LEU A 143 -2.04 2.99 9.34
CA LEU A 143 -1.72 4.34 8.87
C LEU A 143 -1.08 4.32 7.48
N THR A 144 -0.17 3.37 7.23
CA THR A 144 0.45 3.20 5.92
C THR A 144 -0.57 2.82 4.86
N MET A 145 -1.46 1.87 5.16
CA MET A 145 -2.55 1.44 4.27
C MET A 145 -3.54 2.57 3.99
N LEU A 146 -3.85 3.38 5.00
CA LEU A 146 -4.73 4.52 4.84
C LEU A 146 -4.11 5.59 3.95
N LEU A 147 -2.87 6.00 4.23
CA LEU A 147 -2.14 6.99 3.41
C LEU A 147 -1.98 6.50 1.97
N ALA A 148 -1.71 5.21 1.78
CA ALA A 148 -1.70 4.59 0.46
C ALA A 148 -3.06 4.71 -0.23
N THR A 149 -4.14 4.38 0.47
CA THR A 149 -5.50 4.43 -0.07
C THR A 149 -5.90 5.86 -0.44
N VAL A 150 -5.58 6.84 0.41
CA VAL A 150 -5.79 8.27 0.13
C VAL A 150 -5.06 8.66 -1.14
N TYR A 151 -3.78 8.32 -1.25
CA TYR A 151 -2.95 8.65 -2.40
C TYR A 151 -3.46 8.00 -3.71
N PHE A 152 -3.76 6.69 -3.69
CA PHE A 152 -4.27 6.01 -4.88
C PHE A 152 -5.67 6.53 -5.26
N SER A 153 -6.51 6.83 -4.28
CA SER A 153 -7.86 7.33 -4.53
C SER A 153 -7.84 8.76 -5.05
N SER A 154 -6.96 9.64 -4.55
CA SER A 154 -6.77 10.98 -5.13
C SER A 154 -6.31 10.90 -6.58
N LEU A 155 -5.46 9.92 -6.92
CA LEU A 155 -5.00 9.74 -8.29
C LEU A 155 -6.10 9.20 -9.20
N ILE A 156 -6.85 8.19 -8.78
CA ILE A 156 -7.99 7.69 -9.56
C ILE A 156 -9.04 8.79 -9.73
N PHE A 157 -9.34 9.53 -8.67
CA PHE A 157 -10.26 10.66 -8.68
C PHE A 157 -9.80 11.75 -9.64
N PHE A 158 -8.53 12.18 -9.57
CA PHE A 158 -7.97 13.17 -10.49
C PHE A 158 -8.13 12.74 -11.94
N VAL A 159 -7.69 11.53 -12.28
CA VAL A 159 -7.65 11.08 -13.69
C VAL A 159 -9.07 11.02 -14.29
N LEU A 160 -10.07 10.67 -13.48
CA LEU A 160 -11.48 10.56 -13.90
C LEU A 160 -12.23 11.90 -13.88
N GLU A 161 -12.01 12.73 -12.86
CA GLU A 161 -12.78 13.95 -12.64
C GLU A 161 -12.16 15.17 -13.33
N HIS A 162 -10.82 15.22 -13.51
CA HIS A 162 -10.14 16.42 -14.03
C HIS A 162 -10.68 16.94 -15.37
N LYS A 163 -11.19 16.04 -16.24
CA LYS A 163 -11.75 16.43 -17.55
C LYS A 163 -13.21 16.89 -17.51
N VAL A 164 -13.96 16.48 -16.49
CA VAL A 164 -15.41 16.69 -16.42
C VAL A 164 -15.81 17.60 -15.26
N ASN A 165 -14.93 17.77 -14.28
CA ASN A 165 -15.15 18.48 -13.03
C ASN A 165 -14.27 19.74 -13.00
N PRO A 166 -14.85 20.94 -13.15
CA PRO A 166 -14.08 22.18 -13.15
C PRO A 166 -13.42 22.48 -11.80
N LEU A 167 -13.87 21.84 -10.71
CA LEU A 167 -13.30 22.00 -9.38
C LEU A 167 -12.01 21.16 -9.19
N VAL A 168 -11.68 20.28 -10.13
CA VAL A 168 -10.48 19.45 -10.12
C VAL A 168 -9.55 19.94 -11.22
N ALA A 169 -8.96 21.12 -11.03
CA ALA A 169 -8.10 21.75 -12.05
C ALA A 169 -6.69 21.17 -12.04
N ASN A 170 -6.21 20.71 -10.89
CA ASN A 170 -4.89 20.10 -10.74
C ASN A 170 -4.96 18.93 -9.74
N TYR A 171 -3.88 18.15 -9.66
CA TYR A 171 -3.83 17.01 -8.73
C TYR A 171 -3.90 17.44 -7.27
N GLY A 172 -3.40 18.63 -6.92
CA GLY A 172 -3.50 19.18 -5.57
C GLY A 172 -4.95 19.27 -5.10
N ASP A 173 -5.88 19.62 -5.98
CA ASP A 173 -7.31 19.66 -5.69
C ASP A 173 -7.87 18.26 -5.39
N ALA A 174 -7.45 17.24 -6.14
CA ALA A 174 -7.85 15.85 -5.89
C ALA A 174 -7.21 15.28 -4.61
N LEU A 175 -5.98 15.67 -4.30
CA LEU A 175 -5.32 15.29 -3.05
C LEU A 175 -6.03 15.94 -1.85
N TRP A 176 -6.35 17.23 -1.96
CA TRP A 176 -7.16 17.97 -0.99
C TRP A 176 -8.50 17.28 -0.77
N TRP A 177 -9.22 16.95 -1.85
CA TRP A 177 -10.47 16.19 -1.79
C TRP A 177 -10.31 14.90 -0.98
N ALA A 178 -9.31 14.08 -1.30
CA ALA A 178 -9.13 12.78 -0.65
C ALA A 178 -8.80 12.91 0.85
N PHE A 179 -7.98 13.89 1.25
CA PHE A 179 -7.67 14.13 2.66
C PHE A 179 -8.88 14.67 3.44
N MET A 180 -9.67 15.56 2.85
CA MET A 180 -10.87 16.09 3.49
C MET A 180 -11.96 15.03 3.62
N ASP A 181 -12.08 14.14 2.64
CA ASP A 181 -13.08 13.08 2.60
C ASP A 181 -12.74 11.93 3.56
N VAL A 182 -11.47 11.48 3.60
CA VAL A 182 -11.01 10.46 4.56
C VAL A 182 -11.02 10.96 6.01
N THR A 183 -10.93 12.27 6.24
CA THR A 183 -11.07 12.83 7.59
C THR A 183 -12.52 13.09 7.96
N THR A 184 -13.47 12.82 7.04
CA THR A 184 -14.91 13.05 7.18
C THR A 184 -15.29 14.53 7.41
N VAL A 185 -14.34 15.45 7.24
CA VAL A 185 -14.61 16.90 7.27
C VAL A 185 -15.40 17.32 6.04
N GLY A 186 -15.17 16.62 4.92
CA GLY A 186 -15.79 16.92 3.63
C GLY A 186 -15.07 18.04 2.90
N SER A 187 -15.02 17.94 1.57
CA SER A 187 -14.38 18.94 0.72
C SER A 187 -15.41 19.80 0.01
N ASN A 188 -14.98 20.93 -0.54
CA ASN A 188 -15.77 21.73 -1.46
C ASN A 188 -15.90 21.11 -2.87
N ILE A 189 -15.25 19.97 -3.12
CA ILE A 189 -15.22 19.26 -4.40
C ILE A 189 -16.17 18.05 -4.31
N SER A 190 -17.19 18.05 -5.16
CA SER A 190 -18.15 16.94 -5.25
C SER A 190 -17.87 16.08 -6.48
N ALA A 191 -17.95 14.75 -6.33
CA ALA A 191 -17.73 13.80 -7.40
C ALA A 191 -18.87 13.81 -8.43
N ILE A 192 -18.53 13.92 -9.72
CA ILE A 192 -19.50 13.90 -10.82
C ILE A 192 -19.65 12.47 -11.36
N THR A 193 -18.53 11.76 -11.52
CA THR A 193 -18.47 10.40 -12.07
C THR A 193 -18.97 9.35 -11.06
N VAL A 194 -19.49 8.23 -11.57
CA VAL A 194 -19.94 7.10 -10.74
C VAL A 194 -18.79 6.58 -9.88
N THR A 195 -17.62 6.36 -10.47
CA THR A 195 -16.43 5.90 -9.75
C THR A 195 -15.97 6.91 -8.70
N GLY A 196 -15.98 8.22 -9.02
CA GLY A 196 -15.66 9.26 -8.05
C GLY A 196 -16.58 9.22 -6.83
N ARG A 197 -17.88 9.02 -7.03
CA ARG A 197 -18.86 8.87 -5.93
C ARG A 197 -18.63 7.62 -5.10
N VAL A 198 -18.30 6.49 -5.74
CA VAL A 198 -17.93 5.26 -5.02
C VAL A 198 -16.68 5.50 -4.17
N LEU A 199 -15.66 6.18 -4.72
CA LEU A 199 -14.46 6.54 -3.96
C LEU A 199 -14.80 7.43 -2.76
N SER A 200 -15.70 8.40 -2.90
CA SER A 200 -16.15 9.24 -1.76
C SER A 200 -16.72 8.41 -0.62
N VAL A 201 -17.59 7.44 -0.93
CA VAL A 201 -18.20 6.60 0.11
C VAL A 201 -17.15 5.71 0.79
N VAL A 202 -16.24 5.13 0.00
CA VAL A 202 -15.20 4.25 0.52
C VAL A 202 -14.20 5.02 1.39
N LEU A 203 -13.78 6.21 0.97
CA LEU A 203 -12.83 7.03 1.75
C LEU A 203 -13.43 7.50 3.07
N ALA A 204 -14.66 8.02 3.05
CA ALA A 204 -15.36 8.40 4.26
C ALA A 204 -15.51 7.22 5.24
N ALA A 205 -15.87 6.02 4.73
CA ALA A 205 -15.98 4.82 5.56
C ALA A 205 -14.64 4.40 6.20
N LEU A 206 -13.54 4.42 5.42
CA LEU A 206 -12.21 4.12 5.93
C LEU A 206 -11.75 5.14 6.98
N GLY A 207 -12.11 6.42 6.77
CA GLY A 207 -11.90 7.51 7.70
C GLY A 207 -12.54 7.32 9.06
N MET A 208 -13.83 7.00 9.06
CA MET A 208 -14.60 6.74 10.28
C MET A 208 -14.01 5.58 11.11
N MET A 209 -13.42 4.58 10.45
CA MET A 209 -12.74 3.47 11.13
C MET A 209 -11.38 3.87 11.74
N MET A 210 -10.73 4.94 11.26
CA MET A 210 -9.39 5.33 11.72
C MET A 210 -9.40 5.92 13.14
N PHE A 211 -10.29 6.88 13.41
CA PHE A 211 -10.27 7.61 14.69
C PHE A 211 -10.39 6.68 15.91
N PRO A 212 -11.30 5.69 15.95
CA PRO A 212 -11.37 4.74 17.05
C PRO A 212 -10.08 3.93 17.25
N ILE A 213 -9.45 3.48 16.15
CA ILE A 213 -8.20 2.70 16.21
C ILE A 213 -7.07 3.54 16.80
N PHE A 214 -6.97 4.81 16.40
CA PHE A 214 -5.98 5.73 16.96
C PHE A 214 -6.19 5.95 18.46
N THR A 215 -7.44 6.20 18.90
CA THR A 215 -7.76 6.36 20.32
C THR A 215 -7.37 5.13 21.12
N VAL A 216 -7.78 3.93 20.67
CA VAL A 216 -7.43 2.66 21.34
C VAL A 216 -5.91 2.47 21.41
N TYR A 217 -5.19 2.79 20.33
CA TYR A 217 -3.73 2.70 20.31
C TYR A 217 -3.09 3.62 21.36
N VAL A 218 -3.45 4.91 21.39
CA VAL A 218 -2.92 5.87 22.37
C VAL A 218 -3.26 5.44 23.79
N THR A 219 -4.51 5.05 24.05
CA THR A 219 -4.93 4.56 25.38
C THR A 219 -4.14 3.33 25.79
N SER A 220 -3.88 2.39 24.88
CA SER A 220 -3.07 1.20 25.17
C SER A 220 -1.62 1.53 25.54
N LEU A 221 -1.02 2.54 24.89
CA LEU A 221 0.33 3.00 25.21
C LEU A 221 0.39 3.66 26.59
N VAL A 222 -0.60 4.50 26.91
CA VAL A 222 -0.71 5.16 28.22
C VAL A 222 -0.92 4.11 29.32
N GLN A 223 -1.83 3.15 29.10
CA GLN A 223 -2.10 2.08 30.05
C GLN A 223 -0.87 1.21 30.31
N LYS A 224 -0.16 0.82 29.25
CA LYS A 224 1.10 0.08 29.37
C LYS A 224 2.15 0.88 30.16
N SER A 225 2.28 2.19 29.89
CA SER A 225 3.22 3.06 30.61
C SER A 225 2.85 3.18 32.10
N ASN A 226 1.55 3.21 32.42
CA ASN A 226 1.07 3.24 33.80
C ASN A 226 1.31 1.91 34.52
N GLU A 227 1.13 0.77 33.85
CA GLU A 227 1.46 -0.55 34.39
C GLU A 227 2.96 -0.72 34.65
N GLU A 228 3.81 -0.25 33.73
CA GLU A 228 5.28 -0.25 33.90
C GLU A 228 5.71 0.63 35.10
N LYS A 229 5.13 1.82 35.23
CA LYS A 229 5.35 2.68 36.42
C LYS A 229 4.90 1.98 37.70
N LYS A 230 3.73 1.35 37.72
CA LYS A 230 3.21 0.65 38.90
C LYS A 230 4.15 -0.48 39.34
N ARG A 231 4.60 -1.32 38.39
CA ARG A 231 5.59 -2.38 38.64
C ARG A 231 6.92 -1.84 39.17
N PHE A 232 7.37 -0.69 38.66
CA PHE A 232 8.58 -0.04 39.14
C PHE A 232 8.46 0.39 40.62
N TYR A 233 7.35 1.00 41.01
CA TYR A 233 7.11 1.37 42.42
C TYR A 233 6.94 0.14 43.32
N GLU A 234 6.23 -0.89 42.87
CA GLU A 234 6.08 -2.18 43.59
C GLU A 234 7.45 -2.82 43.85
N ASN A 235 8.36 -2.82 42.87
CA ASN A 235 9.71 -3.36 43.03
C ASN A 235 10.60 -2.54 43.98
N ILE A 236 10.38 -1.23 44.10
CA ILE A 236 11.10 -0.37 45.07
C ILE A 236 10.60 -0.60 46.50
N GLN A 237 9.30 -0.87 46.66
CA GLN A 237 8.68 -1.11 47.97
C GLN A 237 8.76 -2.57 48.43
N ALA A 238 9.15 -3.50 47.55
CA ALA A 238 9.39 -4.88 47.91
C ALA A 238 10.57 -4.99 48.90
N PRO A 239 10.40 -5.67 50.05
CA PRO A 239 11.48 -5.84 51.01
C PRO A 239 12.63 -6.64 50.37
N SER A 240 13.88 -6.26 50.65
CA SER A 240 15.08 -6.96 50.20
C SER A 240 14.96 -8.46 50.52
N PRO A 241 15.32 -9.38 49.60
CA PRO A 241 15.34 -10.80 49.91
C PRO A 241 16.22 -11.01 51.14
N GLN A 242 15.64 -11.55 52.22
CA GLN A 242 16.44 -11.90 53.40
C GLN A 242 17.50 -12.92 52.96
N PRO A 243 18.78 -12.71 53.30
CA PRO A 243 19.82 -13.67 52.96
C PRO A 243 19.42 -15.01 53.56
N GLU A 244 19.27 -16.01 52.69
CA GLU A 244 19.01 -17.39 53.05
C GLU A 244 20.12 -17.84 53.99
N VAL A 245 19.83 -17.89 55.29
CA VAL A 245 20.76 -18.40 56.29
C VAL A 245 20.86 -19.89 56.00
N LYS A 246 21.92 -20.28 55.28
CA LYS A 246 22.32 -21.68 55.18
C LYS A 246 22.74 -22.11 56.59
N ASP A 247 21.82 -22.75 57.30
CA ASP A 247 22.14 -23.49 58.51
C ASP A 247 23.24 -24.50 58.19
N LYS A 248 24.27 -24.47 59.04
CA LYS A 248 25.51 -25.26 58.93
C LYS A 248 25.28 -26.72 59.26
#